data_AF-A0A4R7ZAM3-F1
#
_entry.id   AF-A0A4R7ZAM3-F1
#
_cell.length_a   1.000
_cell.length_b   1.000
_cell.length_c   1.000
_cell.angle_alpha   90.00
_cell.angle_beta   90.00
_cell.angle_gamma   90.00
#
_symmetry.space_group_name_H-M   'P 1'
#
loop_
_entity.id
_entity.type
_entity.pdbx_description
1 polymer ?
#
loop_
_entity_poly.entity_id
_entity_poly.type
_entity_poly.pdbx_seq_one_letter_code
_entity_poly.pdbx_strand_id
1 'polypeptide(L)'
;MRTISRVEAPLTARSATMLWLLAVGAGVVETVVQVGLALANDASTSAIAGQIAVRAVIYGALFVIIDRYFRRGVRWSRYLLAGVLGTVGVVSLVTEPIGWLIDNGDFTTIDWSVSFVTIAVLRTVHLTAVISAVYFTFHRDTARWFNAEGRSPR
;
A
#
# COMPACT_ATOMS: atom_id res chain seq x y z
N MET A 1 -38.61 -4.28 -16.92
CA MET A 1 -37.56 -4.58 -15.93
C MET A 1 -36.27 -3.97 -16.43
N ARG A 2 -35.92 -2.75 -15.98
CA ARG A 2 -34.75 -2.01 -16.47
C ARG A 2 -33.54 -2.57 -15.71
N THR A 3 -32.80 -3.48 -16.32
CA THR A 3 -31.49 -3.92 -15.81
C THR A 3 -30.61 -2.67 -15.81
N ILE A 4 -30.44 -2.06 -14.65
CA ILE A 4 -29.41 -1.03 -14.46
C ILE A 4 -28.09 -1.79 -14.64
N SER A 5 -27.52 -1.74 -15.85
CA SER A 5 -26.17 -2.23 -16.06
C SER A 5 -25.28 -1.38 -15.16
N ARG A 6 -24.70 -2.01 -14.13
CA ARG A 6 -23.72 -1.35 -13.28
C ARG A 6 -22.63 -0.86 -14.23
N VAL A 7 -22.37 0.44 -14.26
CA VAL A 7 -21.35 1.01 -15.16
C VAL A 7 -20.04 0.31 -14.85
N GLU A 8 -19.53 -0.45 -15.81
CA GLU A 8 -18.32 -1.23 -15.62
C GLU A 8 -17.18 -0.29 -15.26
N ALA A 9 -16.37 -0.70 -14.27
CA ALA A 9 -15.27 0.13 -13.82
C ALA A 9 -14.29 0.36 -14.99
N PRO A 10 -13.88 1.60 -15.27
CA PRO A 10 -12.95 1.89 -16.35
C PRO A 10 -11.61 1.18 -16.09
N LEU A 11 -10.86 0.90 -17.16
CA LEU A 11 -9.56 0.24 -17.04
C LEU A 11 -8.63 0.95 -16.06
N THR A 12 -8.68 2.28 -15.99
CA THR A 12 -7.90 3.08 -15.02
C THR A 12 -8.26 2.79 -13.57
N ALA A 13 -9.54 2.55 -13.24
CA ALA A 13 -9.98 2.20 -11.89
C ALA A 13 -9.60 0.75 -11.53
N ARG A 14 -9.65 -0.16 -12.51
CA ARG A 14 -9.18 -1.54 -12.34
C ARG A 14 -7.67 -1.59 -12.12
N SER A 15 -6.89 -0.82 -12.89
CA SER A 15 -5.44 -0.68 -12.69
C SER A 15 -5.12 -0.07 -11.33
N ALA A 16 -5.81 0.99 -10.91
CA ALA A 16 -5.66 1.56 -9.56
C ALA A 16 -5.91 0.50 -8.47
N THR A 17 -6.97 -0.31 -8.62
CA THR A 17 -7.29 -1.38 -7.69
C THR A 17 -6.16 -2.41 -7.60
N MET A 18 -5.61 -2.83 -8.74
CA MET A 18 -4.52 -3.81 -8.77
C MET A 18 -3.23 -3.24 -8.17
N LEU A 19 -2.94 -1.96 -8.42
CA LEU A 19 -1.76 -1.29 -7.85
C LEU A 19 -1.88 -1.11 -6.33
N TRP A 20 -3.07 -0.77 -5.83
CA TRP A 20 -3.31 -0.75 -4.38
C TRP A 20 -3.13 -2.13 -3.75
N LEU A 21 -3.63 -3.20 -4.37
CA LEU A 21 -3.42 -4.56 -3.89
C LEU A 21 -1.95 -5.01 -3.97
N LEU A 22 -1.25 -4.61 -5.03
CA LEU A 22 0.18 -4.89 -5.20
C LEU A 22 0.99 -4.23 -4.08
N ALA A 23 0.69 -2.98 -3.73
CA ALA A 23 1.32 -2.28 -2.61
C ALA A 23 1.08 -3.02 -1.29
N VAL A 24 -0.16 -3.42 -1.01
CA VAL A 24 -0.48 -4.23 0.19
C VAL A 24 0.29 -5.56 0.19
N GLY A 25 0.30 -6.27 -0.93
CA GLY A 25 1.04 -7.53 -1.08
C GLY A 25 2.54 -7.36 -0.85
N ALA A 26 3.16 -6.33 -1.43
CA ALA A 26 4.56 -6.02 -1.22
C ALA A 26 4.86 -5.72 0.25
N GLY A 27 4.02 -4.93 0.93
CA GLY A 27 4.15 -4.64 2.35
C GLY A 27 4.00 -5.88 3.24
N VAL A 28 3.14 -6.82 2.89
CA VAL A 28 2.99 -8.10 3.60
C VAL A 28 4.25 -8.95 3.44
N VAL A 29 4.75 -9.10 2.20
CA VAL A 29 5.98 -9.88 1.94
C VAL A 29 7.18 -9.26 2.66
N GLU A 30 7.34 -7.93 2.62
CA GLU A 30 8.39 -7.23 3.37
C GLU A 30 8.30 -7.52 4.88
N THR A 31 7.09 -7.53 5.43
CA THR A 31 6.88 -7.84 6.86
C THR A 31 7.33 -9.26 7.18
N VAL A 32 7.01 -10.24 6.33
CA VAL A 32 7.45 -11.64 6.51
C VAL A 32 8.97 -11.74 6.49
N VAL A 33 9.63 -11.05 5.55
CA VAL A 33 11.10 -11.02 5.46
C VAL A 33 11.72 -10.38 6.72
N GLN A 34 11.22 -9.22 7.15
CA GLN A 34 11.73 -8.54 8.34
C GLN A 34 11.53 -9.37 9.62
N VAL A 35 10.39 -10.06 9.76
CA VAL A 35 10.13 -10.96 10.89
C VAL A 35 11.11 -12.15 10.87
N GLY A 36 11.36 -12.74 9.70
CA GLY A 36 12.35 -13.81 9.56
C GLY A 36 13.75 -13.38 10.00
N LEU A 37 14.16 -12.16 9.63
CA LEU A 37 15.44 -11.57 10.06
C LEU A 37 15.47 -11.27 11.55
N ALA A 38 14.38 -10.76 12.12
CA ALA A 38 14.28 -10.47 13.55
C ALA A 38 14.40 -11.75 14.39
N LEU A 39 13.75 -12.84 13.96
CA LEU A 39 13.85 -14.16 14.60
C LEU A 39 15.26 -14.74 14.49
N ALA A 40 15.94 -14.55 13.36
CA ALA A 40 17.33 -15.00 13.18
C ALA A 40 18.34 -14.23 14.05
N ASN A 41 17.99 -13.04 14.53
CA ASN A 41 18.83 -12.18 15.36
C ASN A 41 18.41 -12.17 16.84
N ASP A 42 17.67 -13.20 17.31
CA ASP A 42 17.19 -13.35 18.69
C ASP A 42 16.44 -12.12 19.24
N ALA A 43 15.71 -11.40 18.38
CA ALA A 43 14.94 -10.24 18.81
C ALA A 43 13.77 -10.64 19.73
N SER A 44 13.41 -9.76 20.66
CA SER A 44 12.32 -9.98 21.60
C SER A 44 11.00 -10.31 20.91
N THR A 45 10.40 -11.46 21.27
CA THR A 45 9.10 -11.92 20.75
C THR A 45 7.99 -10.89 20.95
N SER A 46 8.01 -10.12 22.04
CA SER A 46 7.01 -9.09 22.30
C SER A 46 7.12 -7.88 21.36
N ALA A 47 8.35 -7.50 20.99
CA ALA A 47 8.60 -6.44 20.03
C ALA A 47 8.16 -6.85 18.61
N ILE A 48 8.48 -8.09 18.20
CA ILE A 48 8.04 -8.68 16.93
C ILE A 48 6.51 -8.74 16.87
N ALA A 49 5.86 -9.25 17.93
CA ALA A 49 4.41 -9.37 17.99
C ALA A 49 3.69 -8.03 17.86
N GLY A 50 4.19 -6.99 18.54
CA GLY A 50 3.63 -5.63 18.44
C GLY A 50 3.71 -5.08 17.01
N GLN A 51 4.85 -5.22 16.35
CA GLN A 51 5.03 -4.76 14.97
C GLN A 51 4.14 -5.51 13.97
N ILE A 52 4.02 -6.84 14.12
CA ILE A 52 3.13 -7.65 13.28
C ILE A 52 1.68 -7.23 13.47
N ALA A 53 1.23 -7.05 14.72
CA ALA A 53 -0.15 -6.70 15.02
C ALA A 53 -0.57 -5.39 14.36
N VAL A 54 0.27 -4.35 14.48
CA VAL A 54 0.02 -3.05 13.85
C VAL A 54 -0.07 -3.18 12.32
N ARG A 55 0.88 -3.87 11.70
CA ARG A 55 0.90 -4.07 10.24
C ARG A 55 -0.29 -4.89 9.75
N ALA A 56 -0.68 -5.94 10.49
CA ALA A 56 -1.85 -6.76 10.17
C ALA A 56 -3.15 -5.93 10.20
N VAL A 57 -3.32 -5.07 11.20
CA VAL A 57 -4.49 -4.17 11.28
C VAL A 57 -4.50 -3.20 10.11
N ILE A 58 -3.36 -2.58 9.79
CA ILE A 58 -3.25 -1.63 8.68
C ILE A 58 -3.54 -2.31 7.33
N TYR A 59 -2.86 -3.42 7.02
CA TYR A 59 -3.03 -4.14 5.76
C TYR A 59 -4.41 -4.79 5.63
N GLY A 60 -4.98 -5.28 6.73
CA GLY A 60 -6.36 -5.78 6.78
C GLY A 60 -7.37 -4.69 6.48
N ALA A 61 -7.24 -3.52 7.11
CA ALA A 61 -8.10 -2.37 6.85
C ALA A 61 -7.98 -1.91 5.39
N LEU A 62 -6.75 -1.83 4.86
CA LEU A 62 -6.46 -1.55 3.45
C LEU A 62 -7.22 -2.49 2.51
N PHE A 63 -7.06 -3.80 2.73
CA PHE A 63 -7.70 -4.81 1.90
C PHE A 63 -9.22 -4.66 1.93
N VAL A 64 -9.81 -4.46 3.11
CA VAL A 64 -11.25 -4.24 3.26
C VAL A 64 -11.70 -2.97 2.55
N ILE A 65 -10.96 -1.86 2.66
CA ILE A 65 -11.28 -0.60 1.99
C ILE A 65 -11.27 -0.78 0.47
N ILE A 66 -10.24 -1.45 -0.05
CA ILE A 66 -10.11 -1.73 -1.49
C ILE A 66 -11.26 -2.61 -1.96
N ASP A 67 -11.46 -3.77 -1.33
CA ASP A 67 -12.41 -4.78 -1.77
C ASP A 67 -13.87 -4.33 -1.62
N ARG A 68 -14.21 -3.75 -0.46
CA ARG A 68 -15.59 -3.45 -0.09
C ARG A 68 -16.08 -2.09 -0.59
N TYR A 69 -15.19 -1.09 -0.70
CA TYR A 69 -15.59 0.29 -0.96
C TYR A 69 -15.00 0.83 -2.26
N PHE A 70 -13.69 0.70 -2.49
CA PHE A 70 -13.03 1.28 -3.66
C PHE A 70 -13.51 0.64 -4.96
N ARG A 71 -13.56 -0.70 -5.01
CA ARG A 71 -14.09 -1.47 -6.16
C ARG A 71 -15.54 -1.16 -6.50
N ARG A 72 -16.29 -0.58 -5.56
CA ARG A 72 -17.71 -0.22 -5.72
C ARG A 72 -17.94 1.26 -6.01
N GLY A 73 -16.89 2.05 -6.26
CA GLY A 73 -17.04 3.45 -6.64
C GLY A 73 -17.43 4.37 -5.49
N VAL A 74 -17.16 3.98 -4.24
CA VAL A 74 -17.47 4.80 -3.06
C VAL A 74 -16.52 6.00 -2.96
N ARG A 75 -17.01 7.23 -3.14
CA ARG A 75 -16.16 8.43 -3.29
C ARG A 75 -15.15 8.67 -2.16
N TRP A 76 -15.55 8.49 -0.91
CA TRP A 76 -14.66 8.74 0.24
C TRP A 76 -13.48 7.77 0.30
N SER A 77 -13.61 6.57 -0.30
CA SER A 77 -12.54 5.58 -0.30
C SER A 77 -11.28 6.08 -1.00
N ARG A 78 -11.40 6.98 -1.99
CA ARG A 78 -10.27 7.56 -2.72
C ARG A 78 -9.38 8.41 -1.83
N TYR A 79 -10.00 9.30 -1.04
CA TYR A 79 -9.26 10.20 -0.15
C TYR A 79 -8.69 9.44 1.04
N LEU A 80 -9.40 8.42 1.52
CA LEU A 80 -8.90 7.58 2.60
C LEU A 80 -7.71 6.71 2.14
N LEU A 81 -7.78 6.12 0.93
CA LEU A 81 -6.66 5.39 0.33
C LEU A 81 -5.47 6.32 0.01
N ALA A 82 -5.70 7.47 -0.59
CA ALA A 82 -4.61 8.36 -0.94
C ALA A 82 -3.98 9.07 0.27
N GLY A 83 -4.81 9.61 1.16
CA GLY A 83 -4.38 10.44 2.28
C GLY A 83 -3.90 9.63 3.48
N VAL A 84 -4.74 8.74 4.01
CA VAL A 84 -4.34 7.98 5.21
C VAL A 84 -3.36 6.89 4.82
N LEU A 85 -3.65 6.15 3.76
CA LEU A 85 -2.93 4.91 3.47
C LEU A 85 -1.70 5.12 2.59
N GLY A 86 -1.79 5.99 1.58
CA GLY A 86 -0.64 6.41 0.78
C GLY A 86 0.43 7.10 1.64
N THR A 87 0.03 8.04 2.50
CA THR A 87 0.99 8.76 3.34
C THR A 87 1.60 7.88 4.42
N VAL A 88 0.81 7.08 5.15
CA VAL A 88 1.38 6.19 6.20
C VAL A 88 2.32 5.15 5.60
N GLY A 89 1.95 4.55 4.45
CA GLY A 89 2.81 3.59 3.76
C GLY A 89 4.12 4.23 3.29
N VAL A 90 4.05 5.40 2.64
CA VAL A 90 5.25 6.12 2.18
C VAL A 90 6.13 6.56 3.34
N VAL A 91 5.55 7.10 4.42
CA VAL A 91 6.30 7.51 5.62
C VAL A 91 7.06 6.32 6.19
N SER A 92 6.39 5.16 6.35
CA SER A 92 7.05 3.94 6.84
C SER A 92 8.22 3.48 5.97
N LEU A 93 8.17 3.72 4.65
CA LEU A 93 9.22 3.31 3.72
C LEU A 93 10.43 4.24 3.77
N VAL A 94 10.23 5.53 4.04
CA VAL A 94 11.30 6.53 3.99
C VAL A 94 11.93 6.80 5.35
N THR A 95 11.25 6.51 6.47
CA THR A 95 11.78 6.76 7.81
C THR A 95 13.08 6.01 8.08
N GLU A 96 13.18 4.75 7.65
CA GLU A 96 14.37 3.93 7.91
C GLU A 96 15.56 4.32 7.02
N PRO A 97 15.43 4.52 5.69
CA PRO A 97 16.53 5.03 4.86
C PRO A 97 17.00 6.43 5.27
N ILE A 98 16.08 7.32 5.66
CA ILE A 98 16.43 8.68 6.08
C ILE A 98 17.14 8.65 7.44
N GLY A 99 16.69 7.81 8.38
CA GLY A 99 17.37 7.60 9.66
C GLY A 99 18.81 7.17 9.47
N TRP A 100 19.03 6.15 8.61
CA TRP A 100 20.39 5.70 8.28
C TRP A 100 21.27 6.81 7.68
N LEU A 101 20.72 7.64 6.78
CA LEU A 101 21.46 8.76 6.22
C LEU A 101 21.88 9.79 7.28
N ILE A 102 21.01 10.06 8.26
CA ILE A 102 21.26 11.00 9.36
C ILE A 102 22.32 10.44 10.33
N ASP A 103 22.29 9.13 10.60
CA ASP A 103 23.13 8.46 11.60
C ASP A 103 24.55 8.11 11.09
N ASN A 104 25.09 8.86 10.12
CA ASN A 104 26.36 8.65 9.39
C ASN A 104 26.25 7.72 8.16
N GLY A 105 25.32 8.01 7.24
CA GLY A 105 25.15 7.24 6.01
C GLY A 105 26.38 7.25 5.10
N ASP A 106 27.23 6.23 5.24
CA ASP A 106 28.37 5.98 4.35
C ASP A 106 28.04 4.87 3.34
N PHE A 107 27.87 5.27 2.08
CA PHE A 107 27.55 4.35 0.98
C PHE A 107 28.64 3.29 0.73
N THR A 108 29.86 3.48 1.22
CA THR A 108 30.95 2.51 1.11
C THR A 108 30.83 1.36 2.11
N THR A 109 30.00 1.52 3.14
CA THR A 109 29.76 0.52 4.20
C THR A 109 28.47 -0.28 4.01
N ILE A 110 27.78 -0.10 2.87
CA ILE A 110 26.56 -0.85 2.57
C ILE A 110 26.89 -2.33 2.44
N ASP A 111 26.33 -3.13 3.34
CA ASP A 111 26.29 -4.58 3.21
C ASP A 111 25.26 -4.96 2.15
N TRP A 112 25.73 -5.44 1.00
CA TRP A 112 24.92 -5.91 -0.12
C TRP A 112 24.33 -7.30 0.10
N SER A 113 23.97 -7.62 1.34
CA SER A 113 23.35 -8.89 1.70
C SER A 113 22.05 -9.12 0.93
N VAL A 114 21.71 -10.41 0.76
CA VAL A 114 20.48 -10.81 0.06
C VAL A 114 19.25 -10.19 0.72
N SER A 115 19.24 -10.08 2.05
CA SER A 115 18.18 -9.41 2.82
C SER A 115 18.06 -7.93 2.49
N PHE A 116 19.19 -7.20 2.43
CA PHE A 116 19.20 -5.79 2.06
C PHE A 116 18.61 -5.56 0.67
N VAL A 117 19.11 -6.31 -0.34
CA VAL A 117 18.63 -6.20 -1.72
C VAL A 117 17.14 -6.57 -1.82
N THR A 118 16.71 -7.62 -1.13
CA THR A 118 15.30 -8.06 -1.11
C THR A 118 14.39 -6.97 -0.54
N ILE A 119 14.76 -6.39 0.60
CA ILE A 119 13.99 -5.31 1.22
C ILE A 119 13.97 -4.08 0.30
N ALA A 120 15.11 -3.67 -0.26
CA ALA A 120 15.19 -2.53 -1.17
C ALA A 120 14.29 -2.70 -2.41
N VAL A 121 14.26 -3.89 -3.01
CA VAL A 121 13.37 -4.21 -4.13
C VAL A 121 11.91 -4.16 -3.71
N LEU A 122 11.54 -4.77 -2.58
CA LEU A 122 10.16 -4.75 -2.07
C LEU A 122 9.68 -3.33 -1.80
N ARG A 123 10.53 -2.49 -1.20
CA ARG A 123 10.23 -1.06 -0.96
C ARG A 123 10.04 -0.29 -2.25
N THR A 124 10.87 -0.55 -3.26
CA THR A 124 10.77 0.09 -4.58
C THR A 124 9.47 -0.30 -5.28
N VAL A 125 9.12 -1.60 -5.26
CA VAL A 125 7.85 -2.10 -5.81
C VAL A 125 6.67 -1.50 -5.06
N HIS A 126 6.72 -1.47 -3.73
CA HIS A 126 5.66 -0.87 -2.92
C HIS A 126 5.47 0.62 -3.26
N LEU A 127 6.56 1.39 -3.26
CA LEU A 127 6.51 2.84 -3.50
C LEU A 127 5.99 3.17 -4.91
N THR A 128 6.52 2.49 -5.93
CA THR A 128 6.06 2.68 -7.32
C THR A 128 4.61 2.26 -7.50
N ALA A 129 4.17 1.19 -6.84
CA ALA A 129 2.77 0.77 -6.82
C ALA A 129 1.87 1.83 -6.17
N VAL A 130 2.23 2.37 -5.01
CA VAL A 130 1.45 3.43 -4.32
C VAL A 130 1.36 4.69 -5.17
N ILE A 131 2.48 5.20 -5.70
CA ILE A 131 2.49 6.41 -6.54
C ILE A 131 1.59 6.22 -7.77
N SER A 132 1.75 5.08 -8.45
CA SER A 132 0.94 4.75 -9.62
C SER A 132 -0.54 4.60 -9.25
N ALA A 133 -0.85 3.96 -8.11
CA ALA A 133 -2.21 3.78 -7.63
C ALA A 133 -2.88 5.12 -7.34
N VAL A 134 -2.18 6.06 -6.69
CA VAL A 134 -2.65 7.43 -6.44
C VAL A 134 -2.91 8.14 -7.77
N TYR A 135 -1.97 8.09 -8.71
CA TYR A 135 -2.13 8.70 -10.03
C TYR A 135 -3.39 8.19 -10.75
N PHE A 136 -3.57 6.87 -10.86
CA PHE A 136 -4.75 6.29 -11.50
C PHE A 136 -6.04 6.55 -10.73
N THR A 137 -5.99 6.58 -9.40
CA THR A 137 -7.14 6.91 -8.53
C THR A 137 -7.67 8.31 -8.81
N PHE A 138 -6.80 9.26 -9.18
CA PHE A 138 -7.18 10.64 -9.52
C PHE A 138 -7.26 10.93 -11.01
N HIS A 139 -7.04 9.93 -11.86
CA HIS A 139 -7.24 10.06 -13.29
C HIS A 139 -8.69 10.45 -13.63
N ARG A 140 -8.87 11.26 -14.67
CA ARG A 140 -10.16 11.88 -15.04
C ARG A 140 -11.27 10.85 -15.20
N ASP A 141 -10.99 9.73 -15.86
CA ASP A 141 -11.99 8.68 -16.12
C ASP A 141 -12.40 7.95 -14.85
N THR A 142 -11.44 7.66 -13.97
CA THR A 142 -11.73 7.09 -12.65
C THR A 142 -12.55 8.06 -11.82
N ALA A 143 -12.17 9.34 -11.77
CA ALA A 143 -12.91 10.37 -11.04
C ALA A 143 -14.36 10.53 -11.54
N ARG A 144 -14.57 10.50 -12.86
CA ARG A 144 -15.91 10.53 -13.49
C ARG A 144 -16.75 9.33 -13.07
N TRP A 145 -16.18 8.13 -13.07
CA TRP A 145 -16.87 6.91 -12.65
C TRP A 145 -17.31 6.97 -11.18
N PHE A 146 -16.42 7.32 -10.25
CA PHE A 146 -16.78 7.53 -8.83
C PHE A 146 -17.86 8.62 -8.65
N ASN A 147 -17.88 9.63 -9.52
CA ASN A 147 -18.88 10.69 -9.49
C ASN A 147 -20.23 10.28 -10.11
N ALA A 148 -20.25 9.33 -11.05
CA ALA A 148 -21.46 8.74 -11.59
C ALA A 148 -22.13 7.82 -10.54
N GLU A 149 -21.35 6.94 -9.91
CA GLU A 149 -21.87 5.96 -8.94
C GLU A 149 -22.37 6.62 -7.65
N GLY A 150 -21.74 7.71 -7.20
CA GLY A 150 -22.25 8.47 -6.05
C GLY A 150 -23.49 9.33 -6.33
N ARG A 151 -24.02 9.33 -7.56
CA ARG A 151 -25.26 10.02 -7.94
C ARG A 151 -26.45 9.06 -8.09
N SER A 152 -26.24 7.74 -8.05
CA SER A 152 -27.37 6.81 -8.00
C SER A 152 -28.02 6.90 -6.61
N PRO A 153 -29.34 7.18 -6.52
CA PRO A 153 -30.04 7.09 -5.25
C PRO A 153 -29.96 5.64 -4.77
N ARG A 154 -29.36 5.44 -3.60
CA ARG A 154 -29.26 4.13 -2.94
C ARG A 154 -30.60 3.74 -2.34
#